data_AF-A0A1S1ESV2-F1
#
_entry.id   AF-A0A1S1ESV2-F1
#
_cell.length_a   1.000
_cell.length_b   1.000
_cell.length_c   1.000
_cell.angle_alpha   90.00
_cell.angle_beta   90.00
_cell.angle_gamma   90.00
#
_symmetry.space_group_name_H-M   'P 1'
#
loop_
_entity.id
_entity.type
_entity.pdbx_description
1 polymer ?
#
loop_
_entity_poly.entity_id
_entity_poly.type
_entity_poly.pdbx_seq_one_letter_code
_entity_poly.pdbx_strand_id
1 'polypeptide(L)'
;MKKRVVAMCLTTVFALGLGAPTAVAAPNPGAGEPFAPEEWVPVPKPAAVDRGPAPGTTCEAPGSVAEFVEITGSRYDVEGVVSTKNDIGDEPIPLTQTIKESKTKKWWTNISVSVKVSKELNRKYSWEYSREMVWSLGQKIGPYEVRKGETGRLSWGFLVDEFAGQTVRCNANSKTWEPIGRSYFGVAPRERHVEVTIQ
;
A
#
# COMPACT_ATOMS: atom_id res chain seq x y z
N MET A 1 12.81 8.27 20.29
CA MET A 1 11.54 8.38 19.52
C MET A 1 11.04 6.99 19.17
N LYS A 2 9.90 6.55 19.72
CA LYS A 2 9.23 5.31 19.29
C LYS A 2 8.20 5.70 18.22
N LYS A 3 8.53 5.51 16.94
CA LYS A 3 7.50 5.41 15.88
C LYS A 3 6.61 4.22 16.28
N ARG A 4 5.39 4.48 16.76
CA ARG A 4 4.40 3.40 16.91
C ARG A 4 3.73 3.20 15.56
N VAL A 5 4.42 2.50 14.67
CA VAL A 5 3.76 1.83 13.55
C VAL A 5 3.02 0.65 14.18
N VAL A 6 1.72 0.78 14.38
CA VAL A 6 0.90 -0.34 14.84
C VAL A 6 0.64 -1.22 13.62
N ALA A 7 1.61 -2.07 13.28
CA ALA A 7 1.35 -3.27 12.51
C ALA A 7 0.74 -4.30 13.47
N MET A 8 -0.51 -4.69 13.25
CA MET A 8 -1.08 -5.84 13.95
C MET A 8 -0.34 -7.11 13.51
N CYS A 9 0.59 -7.59 14.33
CA CYS A 9 1.15 -8.93 14.20
C CYS A 9 1.24 -9.57 15.59
N LEU A 10 0.59 -10.71 15.75
CA LEU A 10 0.50 -11.51 16.97
C LEU A 10 1.77 -12.35 17.08
N THR A 11 2.61 -12.20 18.13
CA THR A 11 3.37 -13.30 18.78
C THR A 11 4.26 -12.86 19.97
N THR A 12 4.05 -13.56 21.09
CA THR A 12 4.95 -13.94 22.23
C THR A 12 6.17 -13.10 22.62
N VAL A 13 6.15 -12.63 23.87
CA VAL A 13 7.25 -11.96 24.60
C VAL A 13 8.16 -12.99 25.28
N PHE A 14 9.46 -12.94 25.01
CA PHE A 14 10.50 -13.43 25.91
C PHE A 14 11.09 -12.24 26.67
N ALA A 15 11.05 -12.31 28.01
CA ALA A 15 11.64 -11.32 28.90
C ALA A 15 13.13 -11.62 29.14
N LEU A 16 13.95 -10.58 29.31
CA LEU A 16 15.13 -10.55 30.20
C LEU A 16 15.79 -9.16 30.18
N GLY A 17 16.19 -8.68 31.37
CA GLY A 17 17.33 -7.75 31.51
C GLY A 17 17.00 -6.36 32.05
N LEU A 18 17.23 -6.17 33.36
CA LEU A 18 17.25 -4.89 34.05
C LEU A 18 18.44 -4.01 33.63
N GLY A 19 18.19 -2.70 33.54
CA GLY A 19 19.22 -1.67 33.51
C GLY A 19 18.56 -0.30 33.50
N ALA A 20 18.60 0.42 34.63
CA ALA A 20 18.10 1.79 34.73
C ALA A 20 19.15 2.76 34.16
N PRO A 21 18.80 3.69 33.25
CA PRO A 21 19.64 4.83 32.97
C PRO A 21 19.04 6.11 33.58
N THR A 22 19.93 6.83 34.24
CA THR A 22 19.84 8.20 34.74
C THR A 22 19.21 9.17 33.75
N ALA A 23 18.30 10.01 34.24
CA ALA A 23 17.64 11.06 33.48
C ALA A 23 18.63 12.18 33.12
N VAL A 24 18.99 12.27 31.85
CA VAL A 24 19.54 13.49 31.26
C VAL A 24 18.36 14.30 30.74
N ALA A 25 18.19 15.53 31.23
CA ALA A 25 17.16 16.45 30.76
C ALA A 25 17.38 16.72 29.26
N ALA A 26 16.42 16.33 28.44
CA ALA A 26 16.43 16.62 27.01
C ALA A 26 16.03 18.10 26.76
N PRO A 27 16.62 18.77 25.77
CA PRO A 27 16.25 20.14 25.40
C PRO A 27 14.79 20.19 24.97
N ASN A 28 14.12 21.27 25.35
CA ASN A 28 12.72 21.54 25.06
C ASN A 28 12.62 22.36 23.75
N PRO A 29 12.03 21.86 22.66
CA PRO A 29 11.64 22.68 21.52
C PRO A 29 10.11 22.78 21.50
N GLY A 30 9.59 23.72 22.30
CA GLY A 30 8.27 24.27 22.06
C GLY A 30 8.39 25.39 21.02
N ALA A 31 8.07 25.10 19.76
CA ALA A 31 7.62 26.07 18.77
C ALA A 31 7.11 25.27 17.57
N GLY A 32 5.85 25.47 17.20
CA GLY A 32 5.19 24.74 16.12
C GLY A 32 5.95 24.86 14.81
N GLU A 33 6.52 23.75 14.35
CA GLU A 33 6.86 23.61 12.94
C GLU A 33 5.56 23.42 12.16
N PRO A 34 5.34 24.16 11.05
CA PRO A 34 4.32 23.81 10.07
C PRO A 34 4.52 22.35 9.69
N PHE A 35 3.43 21.60 9.44
CA PHE A 35 3.53 20.26 8.86
C PHE A 35 4.52 20.32 7.69
N ALA A 36 5.69 19.71 7.85
CA ALA A 36 6.63 19.57 6.74
C ALA A 36 5.85 18.95 5.59
N PRO A 37 6.01 19.44 4.34
CA PRO A 37 5.36 18.83 3.19
C PRO A 37 5.65 17.34 3.24
N GLU A 38 4.57 16.56 3.32
CA GLU A 38 4.48 15.12 3.50
C GLU A 38 5.69 14.45 2.82
N GLU A 39 6.74 14.14 3.59
CA GLU A 39 7.86 13.39 3.07
C GLU A 39 7.26 12.04 2.68
N TRP A 40 7.04 11.88 1.38
CA TRP A 40 6.30 10.75 0.81
C TRP A 40 7.01 9.48 1.25
N VAL A 41 6.47 8.79 2.25
CA VAL A 41 7.03 7.52 2.69
C VAL A 41 6.78 6.54 1.55
N PRO A 42 7.82 6.06 0.84
CA PRO A 42 7.61 5.22 -0.31
C PRO A 42 6.92 3.95 0.15
N VAL A 43 5.74 3.67 -0.42
CA VAL A 43 5.03 2.44 -0.16
C VAL A 43 5.90 1.29 -0.69
N PRO A 44 6.32 0.33 0.15
CA PRO A 44 7.14 -0.77 -0.32
C PRO A 44 6.40 -1.58 -1.38
N LYS A 45 7.11 -1.87 -2.48
CA LYS A 45 6.61 -2.75 -3.54
C LYS A 45 6.59 -4.19 -3.05
N PRO A 46 5.57 -4.98 -3.40
CA PRO A 46 5.57 -6.41 -3.12
C PRO A 46 6.79 -7.10 -3.74
N ALA A 47 7.41 -8.01 -2.99
CA ALA A 47 8.50 -8.82 -3.51
C ALA A 47 7.95 -9.90 -4.45
N ALA A 48 8.59 -10.09 -5.60
CA ALA A 48 8.24 -11.18 -6.50
C ALA A 48 8.70 -12.52 -5.89
N VAL A 49 7.78 -13.48 -5.80
CA VAL A 49 8.07 -14.86 -5.37
C VAL A 49 8.32 -15.80 -6.55
N ASP A 50 8.00 -15.33 -7.76
CA ASP A 50 8.10 -16.08 -9.01
C ASP A 50 8.57 -15.15 -10.14
N ARG A 51 9.23 -15.67 -11.18
CA ARG A 51 9.71 -14.85 -12.31
C ARG A 51 8.65 -14.64 -13.39
N GLY A 52 7.71 -15.57 -13.48
CA GLY A 52 6.67 -15.70 -14.47
C GLY A 52 7.17 -16.06 -15.85
N PRO A 53 6.32 -15.89 -16.88
CA PRO A 53 6.68 -16.18 -18.26
C PRO A 53 7.56 -15.06 -18.83
N ALA A 54 8.64 -14.71 -18.14
CA ALA A 54 9.53 -13.63 -18.53
C ALA A 54 10.15 -13.92 -19.89
N PRO A 55 10.22 -12.93 -20.81
CA PRO A 55 10.89 -13.10 -22.09
C PRO A 55 12.28 -13.75 -21.96
N GLY A 56 12.56 -14.73 -22.82
CA GLY A 56 13.81 -15.50 -22.83
C GLY A 56 13.88 -16.66 -21.83
N THR A 57 12.90 -16.81 -20.93
CA THR A 57 12.84 -17.96 -20.02
C THR A 57 12.18 -19.17 -20.69
N THR A 58 12.51 -20.38 -20.23
CA THR A 58 12.01 -21.64 -20.78
C THR A 58 10.49 -21.77 -20.59
N CYS A 59 9.83 -22.38 -21.57
CA CYS A 59 8.40 -22.68 -21.56
C CYS A 59 8.15 -24.11 -22.07
N GLU A 60 7.15 -24.77 -21.49
CA GLU A 60 6.90 -26.20 -21.74
C GLU A 60 5.89 -26.45 -22.87
N ALA A 61 4.95 -25.53 -23.06
CA ALA A 61 3.82 -25.68 -23.99
C ALA A 61 3.95 -24.72 -25.20
N PRO A 62 4.60 -25.15 -26.31
CA PRO A 62 4.66 -24.38 -27.55
C PRO A 62 3.32 -23.80 -27.99
N GLY A 63 3.35 -22.56 -28.46
CA GLY A 63 2.16 -21.86 -28.95
C GLY A 63 1.26 -21.30 -27.83
N SER A 64 1.47 -21.66 -26.56
CA SER A 64 0.75 -21.03 -25.46
C SER A 64 1.05 -19.53 -25.37
N VAL A 65 0.05 -18.77 -24.92
CA VAL A 65 0.12 -17.32 -24.74
C VAL A 65 -0.12 -17.01 -23.27
N ALA A 66 0.68 -16.09 -22.72
CA ALA A 66 0.58 -15.64 -21.34
C ALA A 66 0.88 -14.14 -21.24
N GLU A 67 0.72 -13.58 -20.04
CA GLU A 67 1.13 -12.22 -19.72
C GLU A 67 2.34 -12.26 -18.82
N PHE A 68 3.41 -11.57 -19.24
CA PHE A 68 4.47 -11.20 -18.33
C PHE A 68 4.11 -9.86 -17.69
N VAL A 69 4.16 -9.79 -16.37
CA VAL A 69 3.83 -8.59 -15.59
C VAL A 69 4.90 -8.32 -14.56
N GLU A 70 5.14 -7.05 -14.26
CA GLU A 70 6.08 -6.63 -13.24
C GLU A 70 5.60 -5.37 -12.54
N ILE A 71 5.54 -5.40 -11.20
CA ILE A 71 5.27 -4.21 -10.39
C ILE A 71 6.45 -3.25 -10.50
N THR A 72 6.18 -2.08 -11.04
CA THR A 72 7.15 -1.00 -11.25
C THR A 72 7.12 0.01 -10.12
N GLY A 73 6.03 0.08 -9.35
CA GLY A 73 5.82 1.10 -8.31
C GLY A 73 4.67 0.73 -7.38
N SER A 74 4.65 1.33 -6.21
CA SER A 74 3.52 1.28 -5.29
C SER A 74 3.31 2.68 -4.72
N ARG A 75 2.06 3.09 -4.55
CA ARG A 75 1.72 4.41 -4.00
C ARG A 75 0.44 4.38 -3.19
N TYR A 76 0.30 5.39 -2.34
CA TYR A 76 -0.93 5.66 -1.62
C TYR A 76 -1.77 6.69 -2.39
N ASP A 77 -2.86 6.23 -3.01
CA ASP A 77 -3.87 7.12 -3.62
C ASP A 77 -4.86 7.54 -2.53
N VAL A 78 -4.64 8.74 -1.98
CA VAL A 78 -5.47 9.33 -0.91
C VAL A 78 -6.80 9.83 -1.49
N GLU A 79 -7.91 9.43 -0.87
CA GLU A 79 -9.26 9.85 -1.24
C GLU A 79 -9.80 10.94 -0.30
N GLY A 80 -9.33 10.98 0.94
CA GLY A 80 -9.72 12.02 1.89
C GLY A 80 -8.84 12.09 3.12
N VAL A 81 -8.93 13.24 3.80
CA VAL A 81 -8.16 13.55 5.00
C VAL A 81 -9.04 14.27 6.01
N VAL A 82 -8.86 13.95 7.29
CA VAL A 82 -9.44 14.68 8.41
C VAL A 82 -8.35 14.93 9.46
N SER A 83 -8.42 16.07 10.15
CA SER A 83 -7.51 16.40 11.25
C SER A 83 -8.28 16.95 12.43
N THR A 84 -7.77 16.71 13.63
CA THR A 84 -8.28 17.31 14.87
C THR A 84 -7.10 17.69 15.76
N LYS A 85 -7.25 18.75 16.55
CA LYS A 85 -6.27 19.20 17.52
C LYS A 85 -6.95 19.33 18.87
N ASN A 86 -6.30 18.84 19.93
CA ASN A 86 -6.82 18.97 21.29
C ASN A 86 -6.03 20.03 22.05
N ASP A 87 -6.49 21.28 22.00
CA ASP A 87 -5.83 22.44 22.61
C ASP A 87 -6.49 22.93 23.91
N ILE A 88 -7.73 22.51 24.21
CA ILE A 88 -8.53 23.09 25.28
C ILE A 88 -8.78 22.12 26.46
N GLY A 89 -8.95 20.81 26.22
CA GLY A 89 -9.35 19.85 27.25
C GLY A 89 -8.23 18.91 27.70
N ASP A 90 -8.25 18.48 28.97
CA ASP A 90 -7.39 17.40 29.48
C ASP A 90 -7.85 16.01 29.01
N GLU A 91 -9.12 15.90 28.60
CA GLU A 91 -9.70 14.66 28.08
C GLU A 91 -9.31 14.41 26.62
N PRO A 92 -8.95 13.17 26.23
CA PRO A 92 -8.71 12.83 24.83
C PRO A 92 -9.96 13.04 23.96
N ILE A 93 -9.77 13.60 22.76
CA ILE A 93 -10.83 13.76 21.77
C ILE A 93 -10.71 12.72 20.65
N PRO A 94 -11.83 12.24 20.08
CA PRO A 94 -11.79 11.23 19.04
C PRO A 94 -11.51 11.85 17.66
N LEU A 95 -10.49 11.33 16.97
CA LEU A 95 -10.28 11.50 15.53
C LEU A 95 -11.05 10.40 14.80
N THR A 96 -12.12 10.78 14.10
CA THR A 96 -12.99 9.85 13.36
C THR A 96 -13.27 10.40 11.96
N GLN A 97 -13.33 9.50 10.98
CA GLN A 97 -13.81 9.81 9.63
C GLN A 97 -15.05 8.98 9.33
N THR A 98 -16.09 9.62 8.79
CA THR A 98 -17.24 8.93 8.19
C THR A 98 -17.22 9.16 6.69
N ILE A 99 -17.20 8.08 5.91
CA ILE A 99 -17.21 8.15 4.45
C ILE A 99 -18.54 8.75 3.97
N LYS A 100 -18.49 9.95 3.39
CA LYS A 100 -19.68 10.71 2.94
C LYS A 100 -20.10 10.38 1.50
N GLU A 101 -19.23 9.73 0.75
CA GLU A 101 -19.47 9.30 -0.63
C GLU A 101 -18.67 8.03 -0.87
N SER A 102 -19.28 7.00 -1.47
CA SER A 102 -18.56 5.77 -1.80
C SER A 102 -17.43 6.07 -2.79
N LYS A 103 -16.25 5.51 -2.54
CA LYS A 103 -15.11 5.59 -3.47
C LYS A 103 -14.74 4.19 -3.93
N THR A 104 -14.62 4.03 -5.24
CA THR A 104 -14.29 2.75 -5.86
C THR A 104 -13.00 2.89 -6.64
N LYS A 105 -12.03 2.04 -6.33
CA LYS A 105 -10.82 1.90 -7.14
C LYS A 105 -10.93 0.64 -7.99
N LYS A 106 -10.87 0.81 -9.31
CA LYS A 106 -10.85 -0.30 -10.27
C LYS A 106 -9.46 -0.44 -10.86
N TRP A 107 -9.20 -1.63 -11.39
CA TRP A 107 -8.05 -1.82 -12.28
C TRP A 107 -8.13 -0.88 -13.47
N TRP A 108 -6.97 -0.40 -13.89
CA TRP A 108 -6.83 0.40 -15.09
C TRP A 108 -5.60 -0.03 -15.86
N THR A 109 -5.68 -0.01 -17.19
CA THR A 109 -4.58 -0.24 -18.12
C THR A 109 -4.67 0.76 -19.27
N ASN A 110 -3.54 1.10 -19.90
CA ASN A 110 -3.51 2.01 -21.04
C ASN A 110 -3.97 1.36 -22.36
N ILE A 111 -4.14 0.04 -22.40
CA ILE A 111 -4.71 -0.72 -23.52
C ILE A 111 -5.76 -1.71 -23.02
N SER A 112 -6.60 -2.23 -23.92
CA SER A 112 -7.44 -3.40 -23.63
C SER A 112 -6.58 -4.66 -23.61
N VAL A 113 -6.47 -5.32 -22.47
CA VAL A 113 -5.69 -6.56 -22.32
C VAL A 113 -6.65 -7.74 -22.27
N SER A 114 -6.42 -8.75 -23.12
CA SER A 114 -7.33 -9.90 -23.32
C SER A 114 -7.06 -11.09 -22.39
N VAL A 115 -5.96 -11.07 -21.63
CA VAL A 115 -5.47 -12.21 -20.84
C VAL A 115 -5.52 -11.88 -19.34
N LYS A 116 -5.50 -12.92 -18.49
CA LYS A 116 -5.71 -12.89 -17.04
C LYS A 116 -4.54 -12.22 -16.27
N VAL A 117 -4.28 -10.93 -16.49
CA VAL A 117 -3.25 -10.12 -15.79
C VAL A 117 -3.32 -10.31 -14.27
N SER A 118 -4.52 -10.30 -13.70
CA SER A 118 -4.72 -10.51 -12.26
C SER A 118 -4.23 -11.87 -11.77
N LYS A 119 -4.37 -12.92 -12.57
CA LYS A 119 -3.84 -14.25 -12.20
C LYS A 119 -2.31 -14.22 -12.13
N GLU A 120 -1.68 -13.55 -13.07
CA GLU A 120 -0.21 -13.45 -13.12
C GLU A 120 0.34 -12.57 -12.00
N LEU A 121 -0.31 -11.45 -11.70
CA LEU A 121 0.07 -10.63 -10.54
C LEU A 121 -0.10 -11.40 -9.23
N ASN A 122 -1.23 -12.11 -9.03
CA ASN A 122 -1.44 -12.89 -7.82
C ASN A 122 -0.40 -14.01 -7.67
N ARG A 123 -0.11 -14.72 -8.77
CA ARG A 123 0.89 -15.80 -8.78
C ARG A 123 2.28 -15.26 -8.51
N LYS A 124 2.66 -14.14 -9.14
CA LYS A 124 4.01 -13.56 -9.08
C LYS A 124 4.34 -12.91 -7.74
N TYR A 125 3.35 -12.30 -7.08
CA TYR A 125 3.56 -11.50 -5.87
C TYR A 125 2.86 -12.07 -4.62
N SER A 126 2.24 -13.26 -4.73
CA SER A 126 1.48 -13.90 -3.66
C SER A 126 0.47 -12.96 -2.98
N TRP A 127 -0.17 -12.09 -3.76
CA TRP A 127 -1.16 -11.14 -3.29
C TRP A 127 -2.52 -11.39 -3.94
N GLU A 128 -3.60 -11.18 -3.20
CA GLU A 128 -4.97 -11.36 -3.68
C GLU A 128 -5.49 -10.05 -4.31
N TYR A 129 -5.04 -9.70 -5.52
CA TYR A 129 -5.52 -8.49 -6.16
C TYR A 129 -6.98 -8.65 -6.63
N SER A 130 -7.86 -7.84 -6.03
CA SER A 130 -9.27 -7.74 -6.43
C SER A 130 -9.42 -6.77 -7.61
N ARG A 131 -10.33 -7.06 -8.55
CA ARG A 131 -10.62 -6.18 -9.72
C ARG A 131 -11.15 -4.81 -9.35
N GLU A 132 -11.75 -4.71 -8.18
CA GLU A 132 -12.19 -3.45 -7.60
C GLU A 132 -12.10 -3.50 -6.07
N MET A 133 -11.97 -2.34 -5.47
CA MET A 133 -12.05 -2.13 -4.02
C MET A 133 -12.92 -0.92 -3.73
N VAL A 134 -13.70 -1.00 -2.65
CA VAL A 134 -14.73 -0.01 -2.35
C VAL A 134 -14.64 0.46 -0.90
N TRP A 135 -14.56 1.77 -0.71
CA TRP A 135 -14.98 2.43 0.51
C TRP A 135 -16.47 2.75 0.41
N SER A 136 -17.26 2.20 1.32
CA SER A 136 -18.71 2.34 1.28
C SER A 136 -19.17 3.59 2.02
N LEU A 137 -20.20 4.25 1.47
CA LEU A 137 -20.95 5.31 2.16
C LEU A 137 -21.31 4.90 3.59
N GLY A 138 -21.08 5.78 4.55
CA GLY A 138 -21.42 5.58 5.96
C GLY A 138 -20.40 4.73 6.75
N GLN A 139 -19.39 4.14 6.09
CA GLN A 139 -18.32 3.44 6.80
C GLN A 139 -17.57 4.42 7.71
N LYS A 140 -17.29 3.97 8.95
CA LYS A 140 -16.54 4.75 9.94
C LYS A 140 -15.11 4.24 10.06
N ILE A 141 -14.16 5.16 10.19
CA ILE A 141 -12.73 4.91 10.43
C ILE A 141 -12.35 5.59 11.74
N GLY A 142 -11.68 4.87 12.64
CA GLY A 142 -11.45 5.28 14.02
C GLY A 142 -12.55 4.79 14.98
N PRO A 143 -12.66 5.37 16.18
CA PRO A 143 -11.94 6.55 16.66
C PRO A 143 -10.47 6.28 16.99
N TYR A 144 -9.62 7.29 16.81
CA TYR A 144 -8.27 7.35 17.37
C TYR A 144 -8.19 8.47 18.40
N GLU A 145 -7.57 8.22 19.54
CA GLU A 145 -7.51 9.20 20.64
C GLU A 145 -6.44 10.25 20.37
N VAL A 146 -6.82 11.54 20.48
CA VAL A 146 -5.91 12.69 20.43
C VAL A 146 -5.90 13.35 21.80
N ARG A 147 -4.79 13.21 22.52
CA ARG A 147 -4.62 13.76 23.87
C ARG A 147 -4.35 15.25 23.83
N LYS A 148 -4.44 15.90 24.98
CA LYS A 148 -4.11 17.31 25.15
C LYS A 148 -2.73 17.63 24.58
N GLY A 149 -2.66 18.71 23.81
CA GLY A 149 -1.45 19.16 23.13
C GLY A 149 -1.16 18.42 21.83
N GLU A 150 -1.83 17.29 21.55
CA GLU A 150 -1.61 16.53 20.33
C GLU A 150 -2.47 17.04 19.16
N THR A 151 -1.97 16.85 17.95
CA THR A 151 -2.70 16.99 16.69
C THR A 151 -2.76 15.65 15.98
N GLY A 152 -3.98 15.17 15.74
CA GLY A 152 -4.25 13.96 14.98
C GLY A 152 -4.59 14.28 13.52
N ARG A 153 -4.05 13.51 12.59
CA ARG A 153 -4.38 13.51 11.16
C ARG A 153 -4.66 12.09 10.71
N LEU A 154 -5.77 11.89 10.00
CA LEU A 154 -6.19 10.62 9.41
C LEU A 154 -6.39 10.83 7.90
N SER A 155 -5.62 10.11 7.09
CA SER A 155 -5.86 9.98 5.65
C SER A 155 -6.43 8.60 5.35
N TRP A 156 -7.32 8.50 4.37
CA TRP A 156 -7.88 7.24 3.90
C TRP A 156 -7.90 7.20 2.37
N GLY A 157 -7.78 6.01 1.81
CA GLY A 157 -7.74 5.80 0.36
C GLY A 157 -7.36 4.37 0.00
N PHE A 158 -6.53 4.21 -1.03
CA PHE A 158 -6.11 2.89 -1.54
C PHE A 158 -4.59 2.83 -1.70
N LEU A 159 -3.97 1.74 -1.25
CA LEU A 159 -2.65 1.39 -1.78
C LEU A 159 -2.86 0.75 -3.14
N VAL A 160 -2.09 1.23 -4.12
CA VAL A 160 -2.14 0.72 -5.49
C VAL A 160 -0.74 0.37 -5.94
N ASP A 161 -0.66 -0.67 -6.77
CA ASP A 161 0.57 -1.08 -7.43
C ASP A 161 0.50 -0.70 -8.91
N GLU A 162 1.53 -0.02 -9.36
CA GLU A 162 1.79 0.24 -10.77
C GLU A 162 2.53 -0.95 -11.35
N PHE A 163 2.14 -1.37 -12.54
CA PHE A 163 2.79 -2.47 -13.21
C PHE A 163 2.98 -2.20 -14.70
N ALA A 164 4.03 -2.80 -15.25
CA ALA A 164 4.23 -2.96 -16.68
C ALA A 164 3.88 -4.39 -17.08
N GLY A 165 3.38 -4.57 -18.29
CA GLY A 165 3.05 -5.89 -18.83
C GLY A 165 3.35 -6.02 -20.31
N GLN A 166 3.48 -7.28 -20.76
CA GLN A 166 3.74 -7.65 -22.13
C GLN A 166 3.16 -9.04 -22.38
N THR A 167 2.35 -9.17 -23.42
CA THR A 167 1.91 -10.49 -23.87
C THR A 167 3.11 -11.25 -24.43
N VAL A 168 3.24 -12.52 -24.06
CA VAL A 168 4.33 -13.41 -24.48
C VAL A 168 3.76 -14.70 -25.06
N ARG A 169 4.49 -15.31 -25.99
CA ARG A 169 4.16 -16.61 -26.58
C ARG A 169 5.31 -17.58 -26.42
N CYS A 170 5.01 -18.82 -26.08
CA CYS A 170 6.00 -19.89 -26.04
C CYS A 170 6.40 -20.28 -27.47
N ASN A 171 7.64 -19.98 -27.87
CA ASN A 171 8.14 -20.31 -29.20
C ASN A 171 8.35 -21.82 -29.35
N ALA A 172 7.89 -22.36 -30.47
CA ALA A 172 7.92 -23.80 -30.72
C ALA A 172 9.33 -24.37 -30.92
N ASN A 173 10.24 -23.57 -31.50
CA ASN A 173 11.60 -23.97 -31.83
C ASN A 173 12.53 -23.77 -30.63
N SER A 174 12.58 -22.55 -30.09
CA SER A 174 13.50 -22.20 -28.98
C SER A 174 13.02 -22.69 -27.62
N LYS A 175 11.74 -23.07 -27.48
CA LYS A 175 11.11 -23.43 -26.19
C LYS A 175 11.28 -22.33 -25.13
N THR A 176 11.28 -21.07 -25.57
CA THR A 176 11.36 -19.91 -24.70
C THR A 176 10.17 -18.97 -24.91
N TRP A 177 9.82 -18.21 -23.87
CA TRP A 177 8.86 -17.13 -23.97
C TRP A 177 9.42 -15.99 -24.82
N GLU A 178 8.66 -15.55 -25.82
CA GLU A 178 9.00 -14.41 -26.68
C GLU A 178 7.91 -13.35 -26.59
N PRO A 179 8.27 -12.05 -26.52
CA PRO A 179 7.29 -10.99 -26.47
C PRO A 179 6.53 -10.90 -27.79
N ILE A 180 5.22 -10.71 -27.69
CA ILE A 180 4.33 -10.47 -28.83
C ILE A 180 3.44 -9.25 -28.58
N GLY A 181 3.32 -8.37 -29.57
CA GLY A 181 2.54 -7.13 -29.42
C GLY A 181 3.25 -6.06 -28.60
N ARG A 182 2.50 -5.06 -28.13
CA ARG A 182 3.03 -3.89 -27.43
C ARG A 182 3.01 -4.10 -25.92
N SER A 183 4.01 -3.54 -25.24
CA SER A 183 3.99 -3.40 -23.79
C SER A 183 2.88 -2.45 -23.35
N TYR A 184 2.39 -2.64 -22.12
CA TYR A 184 1.36 -1.83 -21.51
C TYR A 184 1.69 -1.51 -20.06
N PHE A 185 0.97 -0.54 -19.52
CA PHE A 185 1.08 -0.13 -18.13
C PHE A 185 -0.31 -0.14 -17.50
N GLY A 186 -0.35 -0.38 -16.19
CA GLY A 186 -1.58 -0.39 -15.44
C GLY A 186 -1.40 -0.12 -13.97
N VAL A 187 -2.54 0.00 -13.30
CA VAL A 187 -2.66 0.21 -11.86
C VAL A 187 -3.62 -0.82 -11.31
N ALA A 188 -3.17 -1.57 -10.30
CA ALA A 188 -3.95 -2.57 -9.58
C ALA A 188 -4.19 -2.09 -8.13
N PRO A 189 -5.45 -2.03 -7.66
CA PRO A 189 -5.73 -1.79 -6.24
C PRO A 189 -5.19 -2.95 -5.40
N ARG A 190 -4.30 -2.64 -4.46
CA ARG A 190 -3.69 -3.63 -3.55
C ARG A 190 -4.52 -3.84 -2.30
N GLU A 191 -4.91 -2.73 -1.66
CA GLU A 191 -5.75 -2.74 -0.46
C GLU A 191 -6.43 -1.38 -0.24
N ARG A 192 -7.48 -1.39 0.59
CA ARG A 192 -7.97 -0.17 1.25
C ARG A 192 -7.00 0.20 2.36
N HIS A 193 -6.69 1.48 2.47
CA HIS A 193 -5.63 1.94 3.36
C HIS A 193 -6.04 3.16 4.18
N VAL A 194 -5.49 3.22 5.39
CA VAL A 194 -5.69 4.30 6.34
C VAL A 194 -4.34 4.57 7.00
N GLU A 195 -3.92 5.83 7.01
CA GLU A 195 -2.77 6.28 7.77
C GLU A 195 -3.21 7.27 8.84
N VAL A 196 -2.68 7.11 10.04
CA VAL A 196 -2.97 7.97 11.18
C VAL A 196 -1.66 8.47 11.77
N THR A 197 -1.55 9.78 11.89
CA THR A 197 -0.44 10.45 12.56
C THR A 197 -0.99 11.22 13.75
N ILE A 198 -0.40 11.01 14.92
CA ILE A 198 -0.69 11.75 16.15
C ILE A 198 0.65 12.24 16.70
N GLN A 199 0.75 13.55 16.92
CA GLN A 199 1.96 14.25 17.36
C GLN A 199 1.63 15.23 18.46
#